data_AF-A0A939EPH8-F1
#
_entry.id   AF-A0A939EPH8-F1
#
_cell.length_a   1.000
_cell.length_b   1.000
_cell.length_c   1.000
_cell.angle_alpha   90.00
_cell.angle_beta   90.00
_cell.angle_gamma   90.00
#
_symmetry.space_group_name_H-M   'P 1'
#
loop_
_entity.id
_entity.type
_entity.pdbx_description
1 polymer ?
#
loop_
_entity_poly.entity_id
_entity_poly.type
_entity_poly.pdbx_seq_one_letter_code
_entity_poly.pdbx_strand_id
1 'polypeptide(L)'
;MELLELLTEIIGHLAWPVAAIVVALSFKSEISKFLQRVTNAKYMGVELDLEREFSELKAEATDAGVTIVYPSSSFDRATIDGLENAPELAFIRSWQEIENVIVSHYGSVSGLKKNEGRFIFGKAVKYLRENGTINAELEMLIQKLRQIRNLVVHGSDVSVSRAEAFEWLGISKSVLDRLKQKIGTD
;
A
#
# COMPACT_ATOMS: atom_id res chain seq x y z
N MET A 1 47.53 -43.57 20.39
CA MET A 1 46.81 -43.67 19.11
C MET A 1 45.45 -42.99 19.20
N GLU A 2 44.71 -43.20 20.29
CA GLU A 2 43.45 -42.51 20.64
C GLU A 2 43.41 -40.98 20.41
N LEU A 3 44.45 -40.23 20.82
CA LEU A 3 44.48 -38.76 20.66
C LEU A 3 44.57 -38.29 19.20
N LEU A 4 45.16 -39.09 18.30
CA LEU A 4 45.24 -38.77 16.88
C LEU A 4 43.90 -39.04 16.19
N GLU A 5 43.20 -40.11 16.58
CA GLU A 5 41.87 -40.45 16.06
C GLU A 5 40.84 -39.39 16.44
N LEU A 6 40.84 -38.94 17.70
CA LEU A 6 39.97 -37.87 18.20
C LEU A 6 40.23 -36.53 17.48
N LEU A 7 41.49 -36.19 17.21
CA LEU A 7 41.84 -34.99 16.43
C LEU A 7 41.33 -35.08 14.99
N THR A 8 41.38 -36.26 14.39
CA THR A 8 40.98 -36.47 13.00
C THR A 8 39.45 -36.40 12.84
N GLU A 9 38.68 -36.97 13.78
CA GLU A 9 37.23 -36.83 13.82
C GLU A 9 36.78 -35.38 14.01
N ILE A 10 37.40 -34.65 14.95
CA ILE A 10 37.06 -33.25 15.22
C ILE A 10 37.39 -32.37 14.01
N ILE A 11 38.55 -32.55 13.39
CA ILE A 11 38.93 -31.80 12.18
C ILE A 11 38.01 -32.15 11.01
N GLY A 12 37.63 -33.41 10.84
CA GLY A 12 36.69 -33.84 9.79
C GLY A 12 35.33 -33.14 9.91
N HIS A 13 34.81 -33.00 11.14
CA HIS A 13 33.53 -32.34 11.39
C HIS A 13 33.61 -30.81 11.45
N LEU A 14 34.77 -30.22 11.78
CA LEU A 14 34.97 -28.76 11.77
C LEU A 14 35.53 -28.21 10.44
N ALA A 15 35.99 -29.05 9.54
CA ALA A 15 36.48 -28.60 8.23
C ALA A 15 35.35 -27.94 7.42
N TRP A 16 34.15 -28.54 7.40
CA TRP A 16 33.03 -28.03 6.60
C TRP A 16 32.41 -26.71 7.14
N PRO A 17 32.20 -26.49 8.46
CA PRO A 17 31.72 -25.21 8.96
C PRO A 17 32.75 -24.11 8.79
N VAL A 18 34.03 -24.41 9.03
CA VAL A 18 35.12 -23.44 8.83
C VAL A 18 35.24 -23.06 7.36
N ALA A 19 35.20 -24.04 6.44
CA ALA A 19 35.17 -23.76 5.01
C ALA A 19 33.94 -22.92 4.61
N ALA A 20 32.74 -23.25 5.12
CA ALA A 20 31.53 -22.48 4.87
C ALA A 20 31.64 -21.04 5.36
N ILE A 21 32.21 -20.81 6.56
CA ILE A 21 32.45 -19.47 7.11
C ILE A 21 33.47 -18.71 6.26
N VAL A 22 34.59 -19.34 5.89
CA VAL A 22 35.63 -18.70 5.05
C VAL A 22 35.06 -18.31 3.69
N VAL A 23 34.26 -19.17 3.06
CA VAL A 23 33.56 -18.86 1.81
C VAL A 23 32.56 -17.71 2.04
N ALA A 24 31.70 -17.79 3.05
CA ALA A 24 30.72 -16.75 3.34
C ALA A 24 31.37 -15.38 3.59
N LEU A 25 32.50 -15.33 4.30
CA LEU A 25 33.24 -14.10 4.57
C LEU A 25 33.97 -13.58 3.33
N SER A 26 34.56 -14.45 2.51
CA SER A 26 35.24 -14.09 1.27
C SER A 26 34.27 -13.48 0.25
N PHE A 27 33.03 -13.99 0.19
CA PHE A 27 32.00 -13.55 -0.75
C PHE A 27 30.99 -12.57 -0.15
N LYS A 28 31.09 -12.19 1.13
CA LYS A 28 30.14 -11.27 1.80
C LYS A 28 29.92 -9.98 1.00
N SER A 29 31.00 -9.40 0.46
CA SER A 29 30.94 -8.21 -0.39
C SER A 29 30.15 -8.45 -1.68
N GLU A 30 30.41 -9.56 -2.37
CA GLU A 30 29.74 -9.88 -3.64
C GLU A 30 28.27 -10.26 -3.44
N ILE A 31 27.96 -11.01 -2.39
CA ILE A 31 26.59 -11.33 -1.97
C ILE A 31 25.84 -10.04 -1.63
N SER A 32 26.46 -9.11 -0.89
CA SER A 32 25.85 -7.83 -0.57
C SER A 32 25.57 -6.99 -1.82
N LYS A 33 26.49 -6.93 -2.79
CA LYS A 33 26.28 -6.23 -4.06
C LYS A 33 25.16 -6.86 -4.88
N PHE A 34 25.09 -8.19 -4.93
CA PHE A 34 24.03 -8.89 -5.65
C PHE A 34 22.66 -8.65 -5.02
N LEU A 35 22.57 -8.77 -3.68
CA LEU A 35 21.35 -8.45 -2.94
C LEU A 35 20.92 -7.01 -3.19
N GLN A 36 21.83 -6.04 -3.11
CA GLN A 36 21.52 -4.63 -3.42
C GLN A 36 20.96 -4.46 -4.83
N ARG A 37 21.52 -5.12 -5.86
CA ARG A 37 20.99 -5.04 -7.23
C ARG A 37 19.59 -5.63 -7.35
N VAL A 38 19.32 -6.76 -6.70
CA VAL A 38 17.98 -7.38 -6.69
C VAL A 38 16.99 -6.47 -5.98
N THR A 39 17.37 -5.87 -4.85
CA THR A 39 16.51 -4.94 -4.12
C THR A 39 16.25 -3.68 -4.95
N ASN A 40 17.27 -3.09 -5.58
CA ASN A 40 17.15 -1.92 -6.46
C ASN A 40 16.24 -2.19 -7.66
N ALA A 41 16.36 -3.35 -8.31
CA ALA A 41 15.47 -3.74 -9.40
C ALA A 41 14.02 -3.92 -8.91
N LYS A 42 13.82 -4.50 -7.73
CA LYS A 42 12.49 -4.61 -7.10
C LYS A 42 11.92 -3.22 -6.80
N TYR A 43 12.73 -2.28 -6.31
CA TYR A 43 12.31 -0.91 -6.04
C TYR A 43 11.88 -0.18 -7.30
N MET A 44 12.70 -0.18 -8.35
CA MET A 44 12.34 0.42 -9.64
C MET A 44 11.05 -0.20 -10.22
N GLY A 45 10.85 -1.50 -10.06
CA GLY A 45 9.61 -2.16 -10.48
C GLY A 45 8.38 -1.62 -9.75
N VAL A 46 8.46 -1.44 -8.43
CA VAL A 46 7.35 -0.91 -7.62
C VAL A 46 7.06 0.57 -7.93
N GLU A 47 8.10 1.38 -8.19
CA GLU A 47 7.94 2.79 -8.55
C GLU A 47 7.26 2.95 -9.92
N LEU A 48 7.66 2.14 -10.91
CA LEU A 48 7.00 2.08 -12.22
C LEU A 48 5.55 1.61 -12.13
N ASP A 49 5.28 0.59 -11.30
CA ASP A 49 3.91 0.14 -11.06
C ASP A 49 3.09 1.26 -10.41
N LEU A 50 3.63 1.98 -9.43
CA LEU A 50 2.94 3.11 -8.81
C LEU A 50 2.60 4.22 -9.82
N GLU A 51 3.57 4.65 -10.63
CA GLU A 51 3.36 5.69 -11.65
C GLU A 51 2.25 5.27 -12.63
N ARG A 52 2.27 4.00 -13.08
CA ARG A 52 1.23 3.45 -13.94
C ARG A 52 -0.13 3.46 -13.27
N GLU A 53 -0.24 2.91 -12.06
CA GLU A 53 -1.53 2.84 -11.34
C GLU A 53 -2.10 4.24 -11.07
N PHE A 54 -1.26 5.24 -10.77
CA PHE A 54 -1.70 6.63 -10.62
C PHE A 54 -2.22 7.24 -11.91
N SER A 55 -1.51 7.03 -13.02
CA SER A 55 -1.95 7.51 -14.33
C SER A 55 -3.31 6.92 -14.69
N GLU A 56 -3.50 5.63 -14.45
CA GLU A 56 -4.79 4.96 -14.66
C GLU A 56 -5.88 5.47 -13.70
N LEU A 57 -5.56 5.70 -12.43
CA LEU A 57 -6.50 6.29 -11.46
C LEU A 57 -7.01 7.65 -11.95
N LYS A 58 -6.13 8.51 -12.47
CA LYS A 58 -6.52 9.82 -13.01
C LYS A 58 -7.42 9.70 -14.24
N ALA A 59 -7.09 8.77 -15.15
CA ALA A 59 -7.90 8.52 -16.33
C ALA A 59 -9.31 8.04 -15.94
N GLU A 60 -9.42 7.08 -15.04
CA GLU A 60 -10.70 6.56 -14.56
C GLU A 60 -11.49 7.59 -13.75
N ALA A 61 -10.81 8.41 -12.95
CA ALA A 61 -11.47 9.50 -12.23
C ALA A 61 -12.08 10.51 -13.20
N THR A 62 -11.36 10.84 -14.29
CA THR A 62 -11.87 11.71 -15.35
C THR A 62 -13.10 11.10 -16.03
N ASP A 63 -13.03 9.82 -16.39
CA ASP A 63 -14.13 9.11 -17.07
C ASP A 63 -15.38 8.99 -16.17
N ALA A 64 -15.19 8.72 -14.88
CA ALA A 64 -16.26 8.70 -13.89
C ALA A 64 -16.78 10.12 -13.51
N GLY A 65 -16.23 11.17 -14.13
CA GLY A 65 -16.58 12.58 -13.88
C GLY A 65 -16.24 13.06 -12.46
N VAL A 66 -15.34 12.36 -11.77
CA VAL A 66 -14.89 12.64 -10.40
C VAL A 66 -13.94 13.85 -10.42
N THR A 67 -14.07 14.74 -9.44
CA THR A 67 -13.24 15.93 -9.36
C THR A 67 -11.83 15.54 -8.93
N ILE A 68 -10.85 15.71 -9.83
CA ILE A 68 -9.45 15.35 -9.58
C ILE A 68 -8.74 16.44 -8.75
N VAL A 69 -9.10 17.70 -8.95
CA VAL A 69 -8.46 18.84 -8.28
C VAL A 69 -9.48 19.55 -7.40
N TYR A 70 -9.33 19.41 -6.09
CA TYR A 70 -10.04 20.24 -5.13
C TYR A 70 -9.22 21.49 -4.80
N PRO A 71 -9.88 22.63 -4.52
CA PRO A 71 -9.20 23.79 -3.97
C PRO A 71 -8.44 23.41 -2.70
N SER A 72 -7.23 23.95 -2.50
CA SER A 72 -6.44 23.70 -1.29
C SER A 72 -7.21 24.09 -0.01
N SER A 73 -8.13 25.04 -0.11
CA SER A 73 -9.04 25.47 0.96
C SER A 73 -10.08 24.41 1.37
N SER A 74 -10.26 23.35 0.58
CA SER A 74 -11.14 22.23 0.91
C SER A 74 -10.51 21.22 1.87
N PHE A 75 -9.24 21.43 2.22
CA PHE A 75 -8.48 20.65 3.20
C PHE A 75 -8.07 21.57 4.35
N ASP A 76 -7.96 20.99 5.54
CA ASP A 76 -7.42 21.70 6.68
C ASP A 76 -5.92 21.98 6.51
N ARG A 77 -5.45 23.06 7.12
CA ARG A 77 -4.08 23.53 6.96
C ARG A 77 -3.05 22.47 7.38
N ALA A 78 -3.35 21.69 8.42
CA ALA A 78 -2.46 20.64 8.89
C ALA A 78 -2.28 19.50 7.86
N THR A 79 -3.31 19.19 7.08
CA THR A 79 -3.20 18.23 5.97
C THR A 79 -2.32 18.76 4.86
N ILE A 80 -2.48 20.03 4.47
CA ILE A 80 -1.67 20.66 3.41
C ILE A 80 -0.20 20.79 3.83
N ASP A 81 0.06 21.23 5.06
CA ASP A 81 1.42 21.38 5.60
C ASP A 81 2.11 20.01 5.79
N GLY A 82 1.33 18.96 6.07
CA GLY A 82 1.81 17.59 6.18
C GLY A 82 2.35 17.00 4.87
N LEU A 83 1.88 17.48 3.71
CA LEU A 83 2.32 16.98 2.39
C LEU A 83 3.79 17.24 2.10
N GLU A 84 4.40 18.25 2.71
CA GLU A 84 5.82 18.56 2.49
C GLU A 84 6.75 17.61 3.23
N ASN A 85 6.31 17.07 4.37
CA ASN A 85 7.16 16.29 5.27
C ASN A 85 6.87 14.79 5.23
N ALA A 86 5.61 14.41 4.95
CA ALA A 86 5.15 13.02 4.99
C ALA A 86 3.94 12.82 4.03
N PRO A 87 4.14 12.95 2.70
CA PRO A 87 3.08 12.82 1.71
C PRO A 87 2.35 11.46 1.76
N GLU A 88 3.04 10.37 2.12
CA GLU A 88 2.50 9.03 2.30
C GLU A 88 1.38 8.97 3.37
N LEU A 89 1.40 9.85 4.38
CA LEU A 89 0.34 9.90 5.38
C LEU A 89 -0.98 10.39 4.80
N ALA A 90 -0.96 11.18 3.72
CA ALA A 90 -2.17 11.59 3.01
C ALA A 90 -2.89 10.38 2.40
N PHE A 91 -2.13 9.41 1.88
CA PHE A 91 -2.64 8.14 1.34
C PHE A 91 -3.34 7.31 2.40
N ILE A 92 -2.70 7.19 3.56
CA ILE A 92 -3.23 6.40 4.66
C ILE A 92 -4.50 7.05 5.22
N ARG A 93 -4.46 8.35 5.52
CA ARG A 93 -5.56 9.04 6.20
C ARG A 93 -6.80 9.15 5.32
N SER A 94 -6.66 9.60 4.07
CA SER A 94 -7.82 9.75 3.19
C SER A 94 -8.46 8.39 2.86
N TRP A 95 -7.65 7.33 2.70
CA TRP A 95 -8.15 5.97 2.53
C TRP A 95 -8.92 5.49 3.76
N GLN A 96 -8.40 5.75 4.96
CA GLN A 96 -9.07 5.36 6.20
C GLN A 96 -10.46 5.98 6.32
N GLU A 97 -10.66 7.23 5.88
CA GLU A 97 -11.98 7.86 5.87
C GLU A 97 -12.97 7.14 4.95
N ILE A 98 -12.54 6.79 3.73
CA ILE A 98 -13.33 6.01 2.77
C ILE A 98 -13.70 4.64 3.33
N GLU A 99 -12.70 3.93 3.86
CA GLU A 99 -12.87 2.60 4.46
C GLU A 99 -13.84 2.65 5.63
N ASN A 100 -13.71 3.66 6.51
CA ASN A 100 -14.59 3.84 7.65
C ASN A 100 -16.04 4.06 7.23
N VAL A 101 -16.31 4.88 6.21
CA VAL A 101 -17.68 5.12 5.71
C VAL A 101 -18.30 3.82 5.18
N ILE A 102 -17.56 3.09 4.33
CA ILE A 102 -18.03 1.84 3.71
C ILE A 102 -18.29 0.77 4.79
N VAL A 103 -17.32 0.56 5.68
CA VAL A 103 -17.39 -0.50 6.71
C VAL A 103 -18.44 -0.17 7.76
N SER A 104 -18.56 1.11 8.17
CA SER A 104 -19.57 1.52 9.16
C SER A 104 -20.98 1.36 8.61
N HIS A 105 -21.21 1.78 7.36
CA HIS A 105 -22.50 1.57 6.72
C HIS A 105 -22.84 0.08 6.63
N TYR A 106 -21.91 -0.74 6.12
CA TYR A 106 -22.13 -2.18 6.01
C TYR A 106 -22.38 -2.84 7.38
N GLY A 107 -21.65 -2.45 8.42
CA GLY A 107 -21.87 -2.94 9.79
C GLY A 107 -23.26 -2.58 10.32
N SER A 108 -23.77 -1.39 10.00
CA SER A 108 -25.11 -0.95 10.42
C SER A 108 -26.23 -1.76 9.77
N VAL A 109 -26.07 -2.18 8.51
CA VAL A 109 -27.09 -2.93 7.76
C VAL A 109 -26.99 -4.44 7.91
N SER A 110 -25.78 -4.98 8.16
CA SER A 110 -25.54 -6.43 8.28
C SER A 110 -25.66 -6.97 9.70
N GLY A 111 -25.70 -6.10 10.72
CA GLY A 111 -25.73 -6.50 12.13
C GLY A 111 -24.46 -7.20 12.62
N LEU A 112 -23.38 -7.21 11.83
CA LEU A 112 -22.09 -7.82 12.18
C LEU A 112 -21.35 -6.98 13.23
N LYS A 113 -20.79 -7.64 14.25
CA LYS A 113 -19.94 -6.99 15.26
C LYS A 113 -18.56 -6.65 14.66
N LYS A 114 -18.01 -5.51 15.08
CA LYS A 114 -16.79 -4.80 14.60
C LYS A 114 -15.47 -5.61 14.53
N ASN A 115 -15.45 -6.91 14.84
CA ASN A 115 -14.22 -7.70 15.06
C ASN A 115 -13.68 -8.48 13.84
N GLU A 116 -14.24 -8.36 12.63
CA GLU A 116 -13.75 -9.08 11.42
C GLU A 116 -13.11 -8.17 10.35
N GLY A 117 -12.45 -7.07 10.78
CA GLY A 117 -12.08 -5.90 9.96
C GLY A 117 -11.56 -6.12 8.53
N ARG A 118 -10.70 -7.11 8.27
CA ARG A 118 -10.05 -7.27 6.95
C ARG A 118 -10.90 -8.02 5.91
N PHE A 119 -11.81 -8.89 6.35
CA PHE A 119 -12.78 -9.58 5.47
C PHE A 119 -14.04 -8.74 5.23
N ILE A 120 -14.28 -7.73 6.06
CA ILE A 120 -15.47 -6.90 5.98
C ILE A 120 -15.40 -5.96 4.78
N PHE A 121 -14.26 -5.32 4.48
CA PHE A 121 -14.19 -4.31 3.41
C PHE A 121 -14.62 -4.85 2.04
N GLY A 122 -14.07 -6.00 1.61
CA GLY A 122 -14.42 -6.59 0.32
C GLY A 122 -15.90 -6.99 0.24
N LYS A 123 -16.47 -7.52 1.34
CA LYS A 123 -17.89 -7.83 1.43
C LYS A 123 -18.76 -6.56 1.42
N ALA A 124 -18.30 -5.50 2.07
CA ALA A 124 -19.00 -4.22 2.15
C ALA A 124 -19.07 -3.53 0.78
N VAL A 125 -17.95 -3.46 0.05
CA VAL A 125 -17.94 -2.91 -1.32
C VAL A 125 -18.84 -3.73 -2.24
N LYS A 126 -18.73 -5.06 -2.19
CA LYS A 126 -19.58 -5.96 -2.98
C LYS A 126 -21.07 -5.74 -2.66
N TYR A 127 -21.43 -5.62 -1.39
CA TYR A 127 -22.80 -5.32 -0.97
C TYR A 127 -23.28 -3.98 -1.54
N LEU A 128 -22.48 -2.91 -1.46
CA LEU A 128 -22.81 -1.60 -2.03
C LEU A 128 -23.01 -1.64 -3.56
N ARG A 129 -22.31 -2.55 -4.25
CA ARG A 129 -22.48 -2.73 -5.69
C ARG A 129 -23.75 -3.49 -6.03
N GLU A 130 -24.00 -4.58 -5.30
CA GLU A 130 -25.14 -5.49 -5.52
C GLU A 130 -26.48 -4.82 -5.16
N ASN A 131 -26.51 -3.98 -4.13
CA ASN A 131 -27.70 -3.23 -3.73
C ASN A 131 -27.91 -1.94 -4.56
N GLY A 132 -26.99 -1.62 -5.48
CA GLY A 132 -27.06 -0.45 -6.36
C GLY A 132 -26.69 0.89 -5.71
N THR A 133 -26.17 0.92 -4.48
CA THR A 133 -25.67 2.15 -3.85
C THR A 133 -24.50 2.76 -4.63
N ILE A 134 -23.61 1.92 -5.16
CA ILE A 134 -22.52 2.32 -6.05
C ILE A 134 -22.63 1.61 -7.40
N ASN A 135 -22.16 2.27 -8.46
CA ASN A 135 -22.02 1.71 -9.80
C ASN A 135 -20.64 1.04 -9.99
N ALA A 136 -20.43 0.43 -11.15
CA ALA A 136 -19.19 -0.29 -11.46
C ALA A 136 -17.97 0.65 -11.50
N GLU A 137 -18.17 1.86 -11.99
CA GLU A 137 -17.12 2.88 -12.12
C GLU A 137 -16.62 3.32 -10.74
N LEU A 138 -17.53 3.57 -9.78
CA LEU A 138 -17.16 3.95 -8.42
C LEU A 138 -16.54 2.78 -7.65
N GLU A 139 -17.02 1.55 -7.85
CA GLU A 139 -16.39 0.35 -7.31
C GLU A 139 -14.94 0.20 -7.78
N MET A 140 -14.71 0.35 -9.08
CA MET A 140 -13.38 0.25 -9.70
C MET A 140 -12.42 1.29 -9.11
N LEU A 141 -12.86 2.55 -8.99
CA LEU A 141 -12.08 3.62 -8.35
C LEU A 141 -11.72 3.31 -6.90
N ILE A 142 -12.66 2.78 -6.11
CA ILE A 142 -12.41 2.40 -4.71
C ILE A 142 -11.35 1.29 -4.64
N GLN A 143 -11.38 0.31 -5.55
CA GLN A 143 -10.36 -0.75 -5.58
C GLN A 143 -8.99 -0.20 -6.01
N LYS A 144 -8.93 0.69 -7.00
CA LYS A 144 -7.67 1.35 -7.40
C LYS A 144 -7.05 2.16 -6.28
N LEU A 145 -7.85 2.98 -5.58
CA LEU A 145 -7.39 3.72 -4.41
C LEU A 145 -6.80 2.77 -3.36
N ARG A 146 -7.45 1.63 -3.11
CA ARG A 146 -6.94 0.61 -2.19
C ARG A 146 -5.59 0.04 -2.64
N GLN A 147 -5.46 -0.26 -3.93
CA GLN A 147 -4.24 -0.81 -4.52
C GLN A 147 -3.08 0.18 -4.40
N ILE A 148 -3.27 1.43 -4.81
CA ILE A 148 -2.26 2.49 -4.73
C ILE A 148 -1.86 2.75 -3.27
N ARG A 149 -2.82 2.83 -2.34
CA ARG A 149 -2.51 2.96 -0.92
C ARG A 149 -1.63 1.81 -0.43
N ASN A 150 -1.91 0.58 -0.86
CA ASN A 150 -1.10 -0.57 -0.46
C ASN A 150 0.33 -0.49 -1.04
N LEU A 151 0.49 -0.03 -2.28
CA LEU A 151 1.80 0.19 -2.89
C LEU A 151 2.61 1.24 -2.12
N VAL A 152 1.97 2.37 -1.78
CA VAL A 152 2.61 3.44 -0.99
C VAL A 152 3.00 2.97 0.41
N VAL A 153 2.14 2.22 1.11
CA VAL A 153 2.39 1.78 2.49
C VAL A 153 3.41 0.63 2.58
N HIS A 154 3.42 -0.28 1.62
CA HIS A 154 4.30 -1.46 1.64
C HIS A 154 5.57 -1.29 0.80
N GLY A 155 5.63 -0.29 -0.05
CA GLY A 155 6.84 0.11 -0.76
C GLY A 155 7.73 0.94 0.15
N SER A 156 8.62 0.27 0.90
CA SER A 156 9.47 0.88 1.94
C SER A 156 10.39 2.03 1.48
N ASP A 157 10.48 2.31 0.18
CA ASP A 157 11.28 3.39 -0.43
C ASP A 157 10.59 4.03 -1.65
N VAL A 158 9.25 3.95 -1.74
CA VAL A 158 8.51 4.57 -2.84
C VAL A 158 8.38 6.07 -2.58
N SER A 159 8.95 6.89 -3.46
CA SER A 159 8.84 8.34 -3.37
C SER A 159 7.54 8.80 -4.01
N VAL A 160 6.75 9.59 -3.28
CA VAL A 160 5.55 10.24 -3.81
C VAL A 160 5.76 11.74 -3.76
N SER A 161 5.57 12.42 -4.88
CA SER A 161 5.70 13.87 -4.95
C SER A 161 4.54 14.56 -4.23
N ARG A 162 4.80 15.80 -3.80
CA ARG A 162 3.74 16.66 -3.23
C ARG A 162 2.56 16.84 -4.19
N ALA A 163 2.83 16.94 -5.48
CA ALA A 163 1.80 17.11 -6.51
C ALA A 163 0.89 15.87 -6.58
N GLU A 164 1.47 14.68 -6.63
CA GLU A 164 0.72 13.41 -6.64
C GLU A 164 -0.09 13.22 -5.36
N ALA A 165 0.49 13.57 -4.21
CA ALA A 165 -0.22 13.53 -2.94
C ALA A 165 -1.41 14.50 -2.90
N PHE A 166 -1.28 15.67 -3.52
CA PHE A 166 -2.37 16.65 -3.63
C PHE A 166 -3.49 16.17 -4.58
N GLU A 167 -3.14 15.62 -5.73
CA GLU A 167 -4.11 15.02 -6.66
C GLU A 167 -4.82 13.82 -6.02
N TRP A 168 -4.07 12.97 -5.31
CA TRP A 168 -4.62 11.88 -4.52
C TRP A 168 -5.66 12.36 -3.50
N LEU A 169 -5.37 13.44 -2.78
CA LEU A 169 -6.31 14.03 -1.82
C LEU A 169 -7.58 14.51 -2.53
N GLY A 170 -7.45 15.14 -3.70
CA GLY A 170 -8.58 15.57 -4.52
C GLY A 170 -9.49 14.41 -4.92
N ILE A 171 -8.90 13.36 -5.52
CA ILE A 171 -9.63 12.16 -5.96
C ILE A 171 -10.27 11.46 -4.76
N SER A 172 -9.52 11.25 -3.67
CA SER A 172 -10.01 10.59 -2.45
C SER A 172 -11.19 11.34 -1.85
N LYS A 173 -11.10 12.68 -1.75
CA LYS A 173 -12.19 13.51 -1.23
C LYS A 173 -13.42 13.43 -2.12
N SER A 174 -13.24 13.49 -3.44
CA SER A 174 -14.36 13.36 -4.37
C SER A 174 -15.09 12.02 -4.26
N VAL A 175 -14.33 10.92 -4.14
CA VAL A 175 -14.88 9.58 -3.93
C VAL A 175 -15.62 9.51 -2.58
N LEU A 176 -15.03 10.07 -1.53
CA LEU A 176 -15.65 10.12 -0.20
C LEU A 176 -16.97 10.91 -0.21
N ASP A 177 -16.98 12.09 -0.81
CA ASP A 177 -18.17 12.95 -0.91
C ASP A 177 -19.30 12.21 -1.67
N ARG A 178 -18.96 11.57 -2.79
CA ARG A 178 -19.91 10.75 -3.56
C ARG A 178 -20.44 9.57 -2.75
N LEU A 179 -19.58 8.88 -2.01
CA LEU A 179 -19.97 7.77 -1.14
C LEU A 179 -20.94 8.22 -0.06
N LYS A 180 -20.63 9.32 0.64
CA LYS A 180 -21.52 9.89 1.68
C LYS A 180 -22.88 10.27 1.11
N GLN A 181 -22.90 10.93 -0.05
CA GLN A 181 -24.14 11.29 -0.76
C GLN A 181 -24.99 10.06 -1.11
N LYS A 182 -24.36 8.96 -1.57
CA LYS A 182 -25.06 7.72 -1.93
C LYS A 182 -25.53 6.92 -0.72
N ILE A 183 -24.78 6.95 0.37
CA ILE A 183 -25.08 6.23 1.61
C ILE A 183 -26.09 6.99 2.49
N GLY A 184 -26.28 8.30 2.25
CA GLY A 184 -27.17 9.15 3.05
C GLY A 184 -26.61 9.50 4.42
N THR A 185 -25.28 9.65 4.52
CA THR A 185 -24.59 10.09 5.75
C THR A 185 -24.19 11.56 5.59
N ASP A 186 -25.12 12.45 5.91
CA ASP A 186 -24.84 13.87 6.16
C ASP A 186 -24.31 14.07 7.59
#